data_AF-A6KC13-F1
#
_entry.id   AF-A6KC13-F1
#
_cell.length_a   1.000
_cell.length_b   1.000
_cell.length_c   1.000
_cell.angle_alpha   90.00
_cell.angle_beta   90.00
_cell.angle_gamma   90.00
#
_symmetry.space_group_name_H-M   'P 1'
#
loop_
_entity.id
_entity.type
_entity.pdbx_description
1 polymer ?
#
loop_
_entity_poly.entity_id
_entity_poly.type
_entity_poly.pdbx_seq_one_letter_code
_entity_poly.pdbx_strand_id
1 'polypeptide(L)'
;MLKSSTKVSVIQLSRYMAMFTNTSKDSTATFFDATSLGYQKTFQTPCPINSAALSPNYDHVVLGGGQEARDRTTASTRIDKFETRFSHLAFEKDFESISGHFVTFNSAALHHNGKSHSPCGKA
;
A
#
# COMPACT_ATOMS: atom_id res chain seq x y z
N MET A 1 -3.74 -9.93 -18.88
CA MET A 1 -4.74 -9.36 -17.95
C MET A 1 -4.38 -9.77 -16.53
N LEU A 2 -3.59 -8.94 -15.82
CA LEU A 2 -3.40 -9.14 -14.37
C LEU A 2 -4.65 -8.64 -13.65
N LYS A 3 -5.64 -9.53 -13.50
CA LYS A 3 -6.75 -9.33 -12.56
C LYS A 3 -6.20 -9.55 -11.16
N SER A 4 -6.52 -8.67 -10.20
CA SER A 4 -6.41 -9.05 -8.79
C SER A 4 -7.30 -10.28 -8.59
N SER A 5 -6.71 -11.41 -8.19
CA SER A 5 -7.43 -12.68 -8.09
C SER A 5 -8.43 -12.69 -6.93
N THR A 6 -8.26 -11.78 -5.96
CA THR A 6 -9.07 -11.67 -4.73
C THR A 6 -9.63 -10.27 -4.55
N LYS A 7 -10.40 -10.11 -3.46
CA LYS A 7 -11.09 -8.91 -3.02
C LYS A 7 -10.14 -7.70 -2.92
N VAL A 8 -10.48 -6.67 -3.68
CA VAL A 8 -9.92 -5.32 -3.55
C VAL A 8 -10.20 -4.79 -2.15
N SER A 9 -9.15 -4.40 -1.44
CA SER A 9 -9.24 -3.89 -0.07
C SER A 9 -9.48 -2.38 -0.08
N VAL A 10 -8.66 -1.64 -0.82
CA VAL A 10 -8.73 -0.18 -0.88
C VAL A 10 -8.44 0.30 -2.31
N ILE A 11 -9.17 1.33 -2.72
CA ILE A 11 -8.90 2.11 -3.93
C ILE A 11 -8.57 3.53 -3.48
N GLN A 12 -7.41 4.05 -3.87
CA GLN A 12 -6.99 5.40 -3.52
C GLN A 12 -6.61 6.20 -4.76
N LEU A 13 -7.16 7.41 -4.88
CA LEU A 13 -6.81 8.35 -5.94
C LEU A 13 -5.55 9.13 -5.59
N SER A 14 -4.72 9.36 -6.59
CA SER A 14 -3.64 10.35 -6.54
C SER A 14 -4.20 11.77 -6.35
N ARG A 15 -3.39 12.68 -5.81
CA ARG A 15 -3.79 14.07 -5.55
C ARG A 15 -4.32 14.78 -6.79
N TYR A 16 -3.70 14.53 -7.95
CA TYR A 16 -4.08 15.14 -9.22
C TYR A 16 -5.17 14.37 -9.96
N MET A 17 -5.76 13.34 -9.34
CA MET A 17 -6.74 12.44 -9.96
C MET A 17 -6.25 11.85 -11.30
N ALA A 18 -4.94 11.79 -11.50
CA ALA A 18 -4.33 11.27 -12.73
C ALA A 18 -4.26 9.73 -12.70
N MET A 19 -4.05 9.16 -11.51
CA MET A 19 -3.96 7.73 -11.30
C MET A 19 -4.75 7.30 -10.06
N PHE A 20 -5.17 6.04 -10.03
CA PHE A 20 -5.69 5.39 -8.84
C PHE A 20 -4.97 4.07 -8.59
N THR A 21 -4.87 3.73 -7.31
CA THR A 21 -4.25 2.51 -6.82
C THR A 21 -5.33 1.52 -6.44
N ASN A 22 -5.05 0.23 -6.64
CA ASN A 22 -5.91 -0.87 -6.24
C ASN A 22 -5.06 -1.89 -5.48
N THR A 23 -5.35 -2.08 -4.20
CA THR A 23 -4.65 -3.05 -3.35
C THR A 23 -5.49 -4.29 -3.09
N SER A 24 -4.84 -5.45 -3.13
CA SER A 24 -5.44 -6.74 -2.79
C SER A 24 -4.65 -7.42 -1.66
N LYS A 25 -5.37 -8.23 -0.88
CA LYS A 25 -4.78 -9.15 0.11
C LYS A 25 -3.90 -10.24 -0.53
N ASP A 26 -3.92 -10.37 -1.86
CA ASP A 26 -3.01 -11.24 -2.62
C ASP A 26 -1.56 -10.76 -2.65
N SER A 27 -1.23 -9.72 -1.86
CA SER A 27 0.09 -9.07 -1.85
C SER A 27 0.41 -8.38 -3.19
N THR A 28 -0.63 -7.91 -3.88
CA THR A 28 -0.52 -7.19 -5.15
C THR A 28 -1.11 -5.80 -5.02
N ALA A 29 -0.36 -4.78 -5.42
CA ALA A 29 -0.85 -3.42 -5.62
C ALA A 29 -0.77 -3.06 -7.11
N THR A 30 -1.89 -2.68 -7.69
CA THR A 30 -2.02 -2.35 -9.11
C THR A 30 -2.32 -0.88 -9.28
N PHE A 31 -1.74 -0.27 -10.31
CA PHE A 31 -1.87 1.14 -10.61
C PHE A 31 -2.56 1.29 -11.94
N PHE A 32 -3.55 2.17 -11.98
CA PHE A 32 -4.33 2.45 -13.15
C PHE A 32 -4.35 3.95 -13.41
N ASP A 33 -4.35 4.32 -14.68
CA ASP A 33 -4.65 5.69 -15.09
C ASP A 33 -6.14 5.97 -14.90
N ALA A 34 -6.47 7.08 -14.25
CA ALA A 34 -7.84 7.47 -13.97
C ALA A 34 -8.60 7.90 -15.24
N THR A 35 -7.89 8.37 -16.26
CA THR A 35 -8.51 8.88 -17.49
C THR A 35 -8.77 7.77 -18.51
N SER A 36 -7.75 6.96 -18.81
CA SER A 36 -7.88 5.85 -19.77
C SER A 36 -8.39 4.55 -19.14
N LEU A 37 -8.46 4.47 -17.80
CA LEU A 37 -8.64 3.21 -17.05
C LEU A 37 -7.58 2.15 -17.43
N GLY A 38 -6.48 2.59 -18.04
CA GLY A 38 -5.39 1.76 -18.51
C GLY A 38 -4.57 1.24 -17.35
N TYR A 39 -4.21 -0.04 -17.42
CA TYR A 39 -3.22 -0.63 -16.53
C TYR A 39 -1.86 0.06 -16.74
N GLN A 40 -1.25 0.49 -15.64
CA GLN A 40 0.08 1.10 -15.66
C GLN A 40 1.13 0.14 -15.11
N LYS A 41 1.02 -0.23 -13.83
CA LYS A 41 2.05 -1.01 -13.12
C LYS A 41 1.47 -1.93 -12.05
N THR A 42 2.23 -2.96 -11.67
CA THR A 42 1.92 -3.86 -10.55
C THR A 42 3.13 -3.97 -9.64
N PHE A 43 2.90 -3.79 -8.35
CA PHE A 43 3.85 -4.08 -7.30
C PHE A 43 3.46 -5.38 -6.63
N GLN A 44 4.40 -6.32 -6.55
CA GLN A 44 4.26 -7.54 -5.77
C GLN A 44 5.11 -7.45 -4.53
N THR A 45 4.53 -7.85 -3.40
CA THR A 45 5.21 -7.86 -2.11
C THR A 45 5.14 -9.25 -1.47
N PRO A 46 6.08 -9.62 -0.59
CA PRO A 46 6.03 -10.87 0.18
C PRO A 46 4.91 -10.89 1.23
N CYS A 47 4.37 -9.72 1.60
CA CYS A 47 3.32 -9.57 2.61
C CYS A 47 2.03 -9.00 1.99
N PRO A 48 0.84 -9.34 2.51
CA PRO A 48 -0.44 -8.84 2.01
C PRO A 48 -0.55 -7.32 2.18
N ILE A 49 -1.00 -6.63 1.13
CA ILE A 49 -1.14 -5.17 1.11
C ILE A 49 -2.59 -4.82 1.42
N ASN A 50 -2.79 -3.94 2.41
CA ASN A 50 -4.13 -3.48 2.76
C ASN A 50 -4.42 -2.12 2.12
N SER A 51 -3.44 -1.22 2.07
CA SER A 51 -3.60 0.14 1.54
C SER A 51 -2.34 0.62 0.81
N ALA A 52 -2.53 1.50 -0.18
CA ALA A 52 -1.44 2.10 -0.94
C ALA A 52 -1.72 3.56 -1.27
N ALA A 53 -0.74 4.43 -1.06
CA ALA A 53 -0.80 5.85 -1.37
C ALA A 53 0.29 6.27 -2.35
N LEU A 54 -0.05 7.16 -3.28
CA LEU A 54 0.92 7.86 -4.11
C LEU A 54 1.35 9.17 -3.45
N SER A 55 2.66 9.41 -3.41
CA SER A 55 3.18 10.69 -2.97
C SER A 55 2.80 11.80 -3.95
N PRO A 56 2.32 12.95 -3.46
CA PRO A 56 1.93 14.06 -4.35
C PRO A 56 3.12 14.83 -4.91
N ASN A 57 4.30 14.71 -4.29
CA ASN A 57 5.46 15.56 -4.58
C ASN A 57 6.64 14.78 -5.17
N TYR A 58 6.66 13.46 -5.02
CA TYR A 58 7.74 12.59 -5.45
C TYR A 58 7.16 11.36 -6.15
N ASP A 59 7.93 10.74 -7.05
CA ASP A 59 7.55 9.50 -7.74
C ASP A 59 7.67 8.27 -6.83
N HIS A 60 7.15 8.38 -5.61
CA HIS A 60 7.21 7.34 -4.58
C HIS A 60 5.79 6.88 -4.28
N VAL A 61 5.65 5.57 -4.12
CA VAL A 61 4.45 4.92 -3.61
C VAL A 61 4.74 4.39 -2.21
N VAL A 62 3.79 4.61 -1.33
CA VAL A 62 3.74 4.00 0.00
C VAL A 62 2.78 2.82 -0.06
N LEU A 63 3.29 1.62 0.17
CA LEU A 63 2.52 0.39 0.27
C LEU A 63 2.51 -0.03 1.73
N GLY A 64 1.34 -0.11 2.35
CA GLY A 64 1.23 -0.56 3.73
C GLY A 64 0.30 -1.75 3.88
N GLY A 65 0.76 -2.72 4.65
CA GLY A 65 0.09 -4.00 4.76
C GLY A 65 0.62 -4.85 5.90
N GLY A 66 -0.03 -5.99 6.09
CA GLY A 66 0.30 -6.95 7.13
C GLY A 66 -0.88 -7.78 7.57
N GLN A 67 -0.59 -8.78 8.40
CA GLN A 67 -1.57 -9.78 8.81
C GLN A 67 -2.58 -9.22 9.83
N GLU A 68 -3.87 -9.48 9.60
CA GLU A 68 -4.97 -9.06 10.49
C GLU A 68 -4.84 -9.64 11.90
N ALA A 69 -5.32 -8.88 12.89
CA ALA A 69 -5.16 -9.19 14.31
C ALA A 69 -5.75 -10.54 14.75
N ARG A 70 -6.78 -11.06 14.05
CA ARG A 70 -7.43 -12.33 14.41
C ARG A 70 -6.55 -13.56 14.18
N ASP A 71 -5.66 -13.51 13.20
CA ASP A 71 -4.69 -14.58 12.94
C ASP A 71 -3.39 -14.43 13.77
N ARG A 72 -3.30 -13.41 14.64
CA ARG A 72 -2.08 -13.14 15.43
C ARG A 72 -1.94 -14.03 16.67
N THR A 73 -3.02 -14.63 17.15
CA THR A 73 -3.02 -15.35 18.44
C THR A 73 -2.34 -16.72 18.43
N THR A 74 -1.95 -17.25 17.27
CA THR A 74 -1.31 -18.58 17.16
C THR A 74 0.21 -18.55 16.96
N ALA A 75 0.82 -17.39 16.70
CA ALA A 75 2.27 -17.29 16.47
C ALA A 75 2.99 -16.62 17.66
N SER A 76 3.67 -17.42 18.48
CA SER A 76 4.42 -16.98 19.68
C SER A 76 5.71 -16.21 19.38
N THR A 77 6.00 -15.88 18.12
CA THR A 77 7.28 -15.32 17.72
C THR A 77 7.14 -13.85 17.30
N ARG A 78 7.88 -13.01 18.04
CA ARG A 78 7.99 -11.54 18.00
C ARG A 78 8.47 -11.00 16.65
N ILE A 79 7.69 -11.16 15.58
CA ILE A 79 7.97 -10.52 14.30
C ILE A 79 6.92 -9.43 14.11
N ASP A 80 7.36 -8.19 14.13
CA ASP A 80 6.58 -7.03 13.70
C ASP A 80 6.05 -7.29 12.29
N LYS A 81 4.74 -7.59 12.22
CA LYS A 81 4.08 -8.13 11.02
C LYS A 81 3.33 -7.10 10.18
N PHE A 82 3.46 -5.82 10.52
CA PHE A 82 2.99 -4.71 9.68
C PHE A 82 4.19 -3.96 9.15
N GLU A 83 4.28 -3.91 7.83
CA GLU A 83 5.38 -3.30 7.10
C GLU A 83 4.81 -2.21 6.20
N THR A 84 5.38 -1.02 6.29
CA THR A 84 5.17 0.06 5.33
C THR A 84 6.38 0.12 4.42
N ARG A 85 6.19 -0.16 3.15
CA ARG A 85 7.21 -0.06 2.12
C ARG A 85 7.08 1.24 1.35
N PHE A 86 8.22 1.84 1.05
CA PHE A 86 8.33 2.93 0.12
C PHE A 86 9.03 2.42 -1.13
N SER A 87 8.32 2.48 -2.25
CA SER A 87 8.80 2.02 -3.55
C SER A 87 8.84 3.18 -4.53
N HIS A 88 9.81 3.18 -5.44
CA HIS A 88 9.82 4.11 -6.56
C HIS A 88 8.81 3.69 -7.63
N LEU A 89 7.98 4.63 -8.08
CA LEU A 89 6.95 4.41 -9.09
C LEU A 89 7.57 4.02 -10.45
N ALA A 90 8.68 4.65 -10.84
CA ALA A 90 9.35 4.40 -12.11
C ALA A 90 10.03 3.01 -12.14
N PHE A 91 10.80 2.70 -11.08
CA PHE A 91 11.69 1.55 -11.04
C PHE A 91 11.10 0.29 -10.40
N GLU A 92 9.89 0.38 -9.82
CA GLU A 92 9.25 -0.72 -9.09
C GLU A 92 10.16 -1.32 -8.00
N LYS A 93 11.03 -0.48 -7.44
CA LYS A 93 12.06 -0.88 -6.49
C LYS A 93 11.80 -0.25 -5.13
N ASP A 94 11.79 -1.10 -4.11
CA ASP A 94 11.73 -0.68 -2.72
C ASP A 94 13.05 0.00 -2.32
N PHE A 95 12.96 1.17 -1.70
CA PHE A 95 14.14 1.86 -1.18
C PHE A 95 14.17 1.89 0.35
N GLU A 96 13.00 1.81 0.99
CA GLU A 96 12.89 1.80 2.44
C GLU A 96 11.69 0.95 2.88
N SER A 97 11.87 0.19 3.96
CA SER A 97 10.77 -0.47 4.64
C SER A 97 10.82 -0.20 6.12
N ILE A 98 9.66 0.19 6.67
CA ILE A 98 9.49 0.50 8.07
C ILE A 98 8.58 -0.57 8.66
N SER A 99 9.14 -1.35 9.58
CA SER A 99 8.41 -2.33 10.37
C SER A 99 8.20 -1.79 11.79
N GLY A 100 7.06 -2.10 12.41
CA GLY A 100 6.80 -1.73 13.82
C GLY A 100 5.53 -0.92 14.08
N HIS A 101 4.62 -0.81 13.11
CA HIS A 101 3.33 -0.17 13.35
C HIS A 101 2.29 -1.19 13.84
N PHE A 102 2.02 -1.24 15.14
CA PHE A 102 1.09 -2.21 15.75
C PHE A 102 -0.39 -1.96 15.43
N VAL A 103 -0.71 -0.90 14.70
CA VAL A 103 -2.07 -0.56 14.29
C VAL A 103 -2.27 -0.95 12.83
N THR A 104 -3.41 -1.56 12.53
CA THR A 104 -3.78 -1.95 11.16
C THR A 104 -3.68 -0.77 10.21
N PHE A 105 -2.86 -0.94 9.18
CA PHE A 105 -2.69 0.04 8.12
C PHE A 105 -3.91 0.01 7.19
N ASN A 106 -4.99 0.66 7.58
CA ASN A 106 -6.24 0.69 6.81
C ASN A 106 -6.30 1.87 5.84
N SER A 107 -5.59 2.96 6.12
CA SER A 107 -5.53 4.12 5.23
C SER A 107 -4.20 4.85 5.35
N ALA A 108 -3.55 5.06 4.21
CA ALA A 108 -2.34 5.86 4.05
C ALA A 108 -2.72 7.28 3.63
N ALA A 109 -2.70 8.24 4.55
CA ALA A 109 -2.85 9.64 4.20
C ALA A 109 -1.46 10.29 4.14
N LEU A 110 -1.06 10.72 2.94
CA LEU A 110 0.09 11.57 2.75
C LEU A 110 -0.34 13.03 2.90
N HIS A 111 0.41 13.79 3.70
CA HIS A 111 0.18 15.22 3.84
C HIS A 111 0.34 15.91 2.49
N HIS A 112 -0.43 16.96 2.23
CA HIS A 112 -0.41 17.71 0.97
C HIS A 112 0.96 18.30 0.60
N ASN A 113 1.88 18.38 1.58
CA ASN A 113 3.26 18.84 1.39
C ASN A 113 4.25 17.69 1.17
N GLY A 114 3.82 16.43 1.11
CA GLY A 114 4.67 15.26 0.86
C GLY A 114 5.74 14.96 1.93
N LYS A 115 5.85 15.80 2.98
CA LYS A 115 6.86 15.70 4.04
C LYS A 115 6.47 14.80 5.21
N SER A 116 5.21 14.37 5.29
CA SER A 116 4.71 13.60 6.42
C SER A 116 3.69 12.58 5.94
N HIS A 117 3.76 11.39 6.52
CA HIS A 117 2.87 10.26 6.27
C HIS A 117 2.27 9.82 7.60
N SER A 118 0.94 9.73 7.65
CA SER A 118 0.22 9.27 8.84
C SER A 118 -0.52 7.98 8.52
N PRO A 119 -0.07 6.81 9.03
CA PRO A 119 -0.88 5.60 9.07
C PRO A 119 -2.11 5.85 9.95
N CYS A 120 -3.32 5.84 9.38
CA CYS A 120 -4.56 5.89 10.16
C CYS A 120 -5.06 4.47 10.40
N GLY A 121 -5.15 4.07 11.67
CA GLY A 121 -5.65 2.77 12.09
C GLY A 121 -6.98 2.86 12.82
N LYS A 122 -7.79 1.80 12.74
CA LYS A 122 -9.00 1.67 13.56
C LYS A 122 -8.65 0.95 14.86
N ALA A 123 -9.02 1.56 15.98
CA ALA A 123 -8.97 0.95 17.31
C ALA A 123 -9.93 -0.24 17.40
#